data_AF-A0A9R1CV18-F1
#
_entry.id   AF-A0A9R1CV18-F1
#
_cell.length_a   1.000
_cell.length_b   1.000
_cell.length_c   1.000
_cell.angle_alpha   90.00
_cell.angle_beta   90.00
_cell.angle_gamma   90.00
#
_symmetry.space_group_name_H-M   'P 1'
#
loop_
_entity.id
_entity.type
_entity.pdbx_description
1 polymer ?
#
loop_
_entity_poly.entity_id
_entity_poly.type
_entity_poly.pdbx_seq_one_letter_code
_entity_poly.pdbx_strand_id
1 'polypeptide(L)'
;MKLRYYADAPNYDDHEQIIDLLYTISDKYGITVEIERVNNRYGSIQVFPGDIREKSPEDVYDRDFHYNRTLGSNIDESPSQAFKAAGRHVDIDGYVGIIDDGLVWATTHRGDPIGYGPDVDAMDTTLGFLDQVANHGLEAIEEKYMDEDERERTVLEQFPTADVIDGTVHRDVVVGTS
;
A
#
# COMPACT_ATOMS: atom_id res chain seq x y z
N MET A 1 2.44 9.49 2.97
CA MET A 1 2.11 8.08 2.72
C MET A 1 0.80 7.61 3.38
N LYS A 2 0.01 6.77 2.68
CA LYS A 2 -1.16 6.01 3.19
C LYS A 2 -1.43 4.76 2.36
N LEU A 3 -2.20 3.81 2.89
CA LEU A 3 -2.73 2.67 2.14
C LEU A 3 -4.15 2.98 1.64
N ARG A 4 -4.43 2.66 0.38
CA ARG A 4 -5.78 2.78 -0.20
C ARG A 4 -6.26 1.42 -0.68
N TYR A 5 -7.43 1.00 -0.20
CA TYR A 5 -8.15 -0.13 -0.78
C TYR A 5 -9.11 0.36 -1.87
N TYR A 6 -8.94 -0.14 -3.08
CA TYR A 6 -9.89 -0.01 -4.18
C TYR A 6 -10.98 -1.05 -3.99
N ALA A 7 -12.05 -0.64 -3.32
CA ALA A 7 -12.93 -1.52 -2.57
C ALA A 7 -13.85 -2.40 -3.42
N ASP A 8 -14.55 -3.27 -2.69
CA ASP A 8 -15.58 -4.17 -3.21
C ASP A 8 -15.02 -5.23 -4.17
N ALA A 9 -13.98 -5.94 -3.69
CA ALA A 9 -13.47 -7.15 -4.31
C ALA A 9 -14.60 -8.12 -4.70
N PRO A 10 -14.47 -8.94 -5.75
CA PRO A 10 -15.55 -9.83 -6.18
C PRO A 10 -15.95 -10.91 -5.16
N ASN A 11 -14.99 -11.30 -4.31
CA ASN A 11 -15.20 -12.23 -3.21
C ASN A 11 -15.48 -11.43 -1.93
N TYR A 12 -16.60 -11.75 -1.27
CA TYR A 12 -17.02 -11.08 -0.04
C TYR A 12 -16.06 -11.35 1.13
N ASP A 13 -15.56 -12.57 1.25
CA ASP A 13 -14.67 -12.94 2.35
C ASP A 13 -13.33 -12.18 2.24
N ASP A 14 -12.79 -12.08 1.02
CA ASP A 14 -11.60 -11.26 0.74
C ASP A 14 -11.87 -9.78 1.04
N HIS A 15 -13.05 -9.26 0.67
CA HIS A 15 -13.42 -7.87 0.90
C HIS A 15 -13.42 -7.51 2.39
N GLU A 16 -14.08 -8.33 3.22
CA GLU A 16 -14.15 -8.11 4.66
C GLU A 16 -12.76 -8.27 5.30
N GLN A 17 -12.00 -9.29 4.89
CA GLN A 17 -10.66 -9.54 5.43
C GLN A 17 -9.70 -8.38 5.11
N ILE A 18 -9.78 -7.78 3.93
CA ILE A 18 -9.02 -6.59 3.57
C ILE A 18 -9.35 -5.42 4.50
N ILE A 19 -10.64 -5.19 4.78
CA ILE A 19 -11.09 -4.11 5.67
C ILE A 19 -10.58 -4.33 7.10
N ASP A 20 -10.67 -5.56 7.61
CA ASP A 20 -10.19 -5.93 8.95
C ASP A 20 -8.67 -5.77 9.08
N LEU A 21 -7.90 -6.14 8.04
CA LEU A 21 -6.45 -5.93 8.02
C LEU A 21 -6.10 -4.44 8.00
N LEU A 22 -6.79 -3.63 7.20
CA LEU A 22 -6.58 -2.18 7.20
C LEU A 22 -6.92 -1.54 8.55
N TYR A 23 -7.98 -2.01 9.21
CA TYR A 23 -8.30 -1.59 10.57
C TYR A 23 -7.14 -1.94 11.52
N THR A 24 -6.65 -3.17 11.46
CA THR A 24 -5.55 -3.65 12.31
C THR A 24 -4.27 -2.85 12.08
N ILE A 25 -3.93 -2.56 10.82
CA ILE A 25 -2.76 -1.76 10.43
C ILE A 25 -2.87 -0.33 10.98
N SER A 26 -4.04 0.29 10.82
CA SER A 26 -4.30 1.63 11.33
C SER A 26 -4.23 1.69 12.86
N ASP A 27 -4.82 0.70 13.54
CA ASP A 27 -4.86 0.65 15.01
C ASP A 27 -3.47 0.36 15.61
N LYS A 28 -2.75 -0.61 15.05
CA LYS A 28 -1.46 -1.07 15.57
C LYS A 28 -0.30 -0.12 15.28
N TYR A 29 -0.26 0.48 14.09
CA TYR A 29 0.89 1.28 13.63
C TYR A 29 0.56 2.74 13.37
N GLY A 30 -0.70 3.16 13.45
CA GLY A 30 -1.10 4.53 13.09
C GLY A 30 -0.94 4.85 11.59
N ILE A 31 -0.73 3.84 10.75
CA ILE A 31 -0.64 4.02 9.29
C ILE A 31 -1.99 4.50 8.78
N THR A 32 -1.99 5.62 8.06
CA THR A 32 -3.22 6.16 7.47
C THR A 32 -3.76 5.19 6.41
N VAL A 33 -5.07 4.92 6.48
CA VAL A 33 -5.78 4.06 5.54
C VAL A 33 -6.95 4.81 4.89
N GLU A 34 -7.32 4.41 3.67
CA GLU A 34 -8.43 4.98 2.90
C GLU A 34 -9.12 3.86 2.13
N ILE A 35 -10.43 4.01 1.91
CA ILE A 35 -11.20 3.17 1.00
C ILE A 35 -11.72 4.03 -0.15
N GLU A 36 -11.40 3.65 -1.39
CA GLU A 36 -12.03 4.17 -2.59
C GLU A 36 -12.94 3.08 -3.14
N ARG A 37 -14.24 3.21 -2.89
CA ARG A 37 -15.27 2.29 -3.39
C ARG A 37 -15.47 2.52 -4.87
N VAL A 38 -14.97 1.58 -5.67
CA VAL A 38 -15.07 1.62 -7.13
C VAL A 38 -16.30 0.85 -7.64
N ASN A 39 -16.86 -0.05 -6.83
CA ASN A 39 -18.00 -0.86 -7.24
C ASN A 39 -18.93 -1.14 -6.04
N ASN A 40 -20.13 -0.56 -5.97
CA ASN A 40 -20.96 -0.69 -4.76
C ASN A 40 -21.65 -2.08 -4.65
N ARG A 41 -20.88 -3.14 -4.33
CA ARG A 41 -21.36 -4.53 -4.30
C ARG A 41 -22.02 -4.91 -2.98
N TYR A 42 -21.43 -4.52 -1.85
CA TYR A 42 -21.79 -5.07 -0.52
C TYR A 42 -22.52 -4.11 0.40
N GLY A 43 -23.00 -2.98 -0.12
CA GLY A 43 -23.66 -1.95 0.69
C GLY A 43 -22.66 -1.11 1.49
N SER A 44 -23.12 -0.35 2.48
CA SER A 44 -22.25 0.60 3.19
C SER A 44 -21.29 -0.09 4.16
N ILE A 45 -20.01 0.25 4.06
CA ILE A 45 -18.99 -0.10 5.05
C ILE A 45 -19.20 0.81 6.27
N GLN A 46 -19.50 0.23 7.43
CA GLN A 46 -19.73 0.98 8.66
C GLN A 46 -18.51 0.91 9.56
N VAL A 47 -18.14 2.04 10.16
CA VAL A 47 -17.05 2.14 11.15
C VAL A 47 -15.69 1.74 10.58
N PHE A 48 -15.06 2.67 9.86
CA PHE A 48 -13.68 2.53 9.34
C PHE A 48 -12.83 3.70 9.87
N PRO A 49 -11.56 3.48 10.28
CA PRO A 49 -10.73 4.53 10.87
C PRO A 49 -10.29 5.61 9.87
N GLY A 50 -10.42 5.35 8.56
CA GLY A 50 -10.02 6.24 7.48
C GLY A 50 -11.17 6.87 6.68
N ASP A 51 -10.80 7.59 5.63
CA ASP A 51 -11.75 8.15 4.66
C ASP A 51 -12.36 7.04 3.80
N ILE A 52 -13.66 7.13 3.53
CA ILE A 52 -14.35 6.33 2.52
C ILE A 52 -14.86 7.28 1.43
N ARG A 53 -14.48 6.99 0.18
CA ARG A 53 -14.90 7.71 -1.02
C ARG A 53 -15.56 6.75 -1.99
N GLU A 54 -16.42 7.28 -2.85
CA GLU A 54 -17.09 6.48 -3.87
C GLU A 54 -16.97 7.21 -5.21
N LYS A 55 -16.46 6.50 -6.21
CA LYS A 55 -16.28 6.97 -7.59
C LYS A 55 -16.37 5.79 -8.54
N SER A 56 -16.62 6.06 -9.82
CA SER A 56 -16.60 5.00 -10.83
C SER A 56 -15.17 4.42 -10.97
N PRO A 57 -15.04 3.14 -11.39
CA PRO A 57 -13.74 2.56 -11.68
C PRO A 57 -12.95 3.39 -12.71
N GLU A 58 -13.63 3.94 -13.71
CA GLU A 58 -13.01 4.74 -14.77
C GLU A 58 -12.42 6.05 -14.25
N ASP A 59 -13.16 6.78 -13.41
CA ASP A 59 -12.69 8.04 -12.84
C ASP A 59 -11.48 7.82 -11.92
N VAL A 60 -11.48 6.70 -11.18
CA VAL A 60 -10.36 6.33 -10.30
C VAL A 60 -9.16 5.89 -11.13
N TYR A 61 -9.37 5.09 -12.16
CA TYR A 61 -8.31 4.69 -13.09
C TYR A 61 -7.65 5.90 -13.73
N ASP A 62 -8.44 6.82 -14.28
CA ASP A 62 -7.92 8.02 -14.93
C ASP A 62 -7.15 8.94 -13.97
N ARG A 63 -7.54 8.98 -12.69
CA ARG A 63 -6.86 9.76 -11.65
C ARG A 63 -5.54 9.12 -11.19
N ASP A 64 -5.58 7.83 -10.85
CA ASP A 64 -4.50 7.18 -10.10
C ASP A 64 -3.58 6.33 -10.99
N PHE A 65 -4.11 5.69 -12.04
CA PHE A 65 -3.41 4.65 -12.80
C PHE A 65 -2.99 5.12 -14.19
N HIS A 66 -3.81 5.93 -14.84
CA HIS A 66 -3.61 6.31 -16.24
C HIS A 66 -2.34 7.16 -16.43
N TYR A 67 -1.44 6.69 -17.30
CA TYR A 67 -0.13 7.31 -17.56
C TYR A 67 0.78 7.47 -16.33
N ASN A 68 0.51 6.72 -15.25
CA ASN A 68 1.33 6.76 -14.05
C ASN A 68 2.64 5.98 -14.25
N ARG A 69 3.72 6.71 -14.54
CA ARG A 69 5.05 6.13 -14.78
C ARG A 69 5.71 5.59 -13.53
N THR A 70 5.46 6.21 -12.38
CA THR A 70 6.02 5.75 -11.09
C THR A 70 5.45 4.38 -10.76
N LEU A 71 4.11 4.26 -10.76
CA LEU A 71 3.44 2.97 -10.60
C LEU A 71 3.97 1.93 -11.59
N GLY A 72 4.00 2.26 -12.88
CA GLY A 72 4.43 1.32 -13.91
C GLY A 72 5.89 0.86 -13.79
N SER A 73 6.76 1.66 -13.16
CA SER A 73 8.14 1.26 -12.88
C SER A 73 8.21 0.32 -11.67
N ASN A 74 7.41 0.58 -10.63
CA ASN A 74 7.44 -0.21 -9.39
C ASN A 74 6.70 -1.55 -9.48
N ILE A 75 5.89 -1.77 -10.52
CA ILE A 75 5.20 -3.06 -10.78
C ILE A 75 5.76 -3.78 -12.01
N ASP A 76 6.82 -3.26 -12.63
CA ASP A 76 7.47 -3.80 -13.83
C ASP A 76 6.53 -4.03 -15.05
N GLU A 77 5.39 -3.33 -15.10
CA GLU A 77 4.42 -3.42 -16.18
C GLU A 77 3.64 -2.11 -16.35
N SER A 78 3.13 -1.82 -17.56
CA SER A 78 2.28 -0.64 -17.75
C SER A 78 0.96 -0.78 -16.97
N PRO A 79 0.44 0.30 -16.35
CA PRO A 79 -0.83 0.25 -15.63
C PRO A 79 -2.03 -0.18 -16.50
N SER A 80 -1.95 0.01 -17.82
CA SER A 80 -2.98 -0.48 -18.74
C SER A 80 -2.98 -1.98 -18.93
N GLN A 81 -1.82 -2.64 -18.82
CA GLN A 81 -1.77 -4.09 -18.91
C GLN A 81 -2.18 -4.74 -17.59
N ALA A 82 -1.72 -4.18 -16.47
CA ALA A 82 -2.00 -4.72 -15.14
C ALA A 82 -3.47 -4.54 -14.70
N PHE A 83 -4.11 -3.42 -15.05
CA PHE A 83 -5.39 -3.01 -14.44
C PHE A 83 -6.53 -2.79 -15.44
N LYS A 84 -6.37 -3.22 -16.70
CA LYS A 84 -7.48 -3.28 -17.66
C LYS A 84 -7.66 -4.70 -18.17
N ALA A 85 -8.86 -5.23 -18.01
CA ALA A 85 -9.26 -6.44 -18.72
C ALA A 85 -9.37 -6.16 -20.23
N ALA A 86 -9.30 -7.20 -21.06
CA ALA A 86 -9.33 -7.10 -22.52
C ALA A 86 -10.40 -6.12 -23.02
N GLY A 87 -9.98 -4.96 -23.54
CA GLY A 87 -10.86 -3.88 -23.99
C GLY A 87 -10.75 -2.60 -23.16
N ARG A 88 -11.91 -2.06 -22.73
CA ARG A 88 -12.01 -0.80 -21.97
C ARG A 88 -12.38 -1.00 -20.50
N HIS A 89 -12.55 -2.24 -20.06
CA HIS A 89 -12.99 -2.52 -18.70
C HIS A 89 -11.84 -2.31 -17.73
N VAL A 90 -12.02 -1.39 -16.80
CA VAL A 90 -11.09 -1.16 -15.70
C VAL A 90 -11.35 -2.25 -14.67
N ASP A 91 -10.28 -2.95 -14.29
CA ASP A 91 -10.30 -4.03 -13.34
C ASP A 91 -9.41 -3.63 -12.16
N ILE A 92 -9.98 -2.89 -11.20
CA ILE A 92 -9.23 -2.35 -10.05
C ILE A 92 -9.84 -2.66 -8.68
N ASP A 93 -11.05 -3.21 -8.65
CA ASP A 93 -11.67 -3.64 -7.39
C ASP A 93 -10.90 -4.82 -6.81
N GLY A 94 -10.66 -4.79 -5.50
CA GLY A 94 -9.89 -5.81 -4.78
C GLY A 94 -8.39 -5.53 -4.64
N TYR A 95 -7.88 -4.45 -5.22
CA TYR A 95 -6.46 -4.07 -5.09
C TYR A 95 -6.21 -3.06 -3.98
N VAL A 96 -4.97 -3.06 -3.48
CA VAL A 96 -4.48 -2.07 -2.53
C VAL A 96 -3.32 -1.31 -3.13
N GLY A 97 -3.36 0.01 -2.99
CA GLY A 97 -2.31 0.92 -3.42
C GLY A 97 -1.59 1.58 -2.24
N ILE A 98 -0.30 1.86 -2.44
CA ILE A 98 0.47 2.78 -1.60
C ILE A 98 0.36 4.17 -2.23
N ILE A 99 -0.12 5.13 -1.45
CA ILE A 99 -0.30 6.52 -1.88
C ILE A 99 0.74 7.40 -1.19
N ASP A 100 1.67 7.94 -1.96
CA ASP A 100 2.65 8.93 -1.54
C ASP A 100 2.81 10.01 -2.61
N ASP A 101 2.22 11.18 -2.39
CA ASP A 101 1.99 12.25 -3.39
C ASP A 101 1.33 11.81 -4.72
N GLY A 102 0.77 10.60 -4.73
CA GLY A 102 0.18 9.93 -5.88
C GLY A 102 0.17 8.42 -5.64
N LEU A 103 -0.45 7.64 -6.51
CA LEU A 103 -0.32 6.19 -6.44
C LEU A 103 1.10 5.80 -6.86
N VAL A 104 1.91 5.27 -5.95
CA VAL A 104 3.31 4.92 -6.23
C VAL A 104 3.51 3.42 -6.46
N TRP A 105 2.66 2.58 -5.88
CA TRP A 105 2.67 1.13 -6.04
C TRP A 105 1.26 0.58 -5.81
N ALA A 106 0.92 -0.56 -6.42
CA ALA A 106 -0.32 -1.27 -6.12
C ALA A 106 -0.14 -2.78 -6.29
N THR A 107 -0.95 -3.56 -5.56
CA THR A 107 -1.04 -5.00 -5.75
C THR A 107 -1.57 -5.31 -7.15
N THR A 108 -1.06 -6.37 -7.77
CA THR A 108 -1.46 -6.81 -9.13
C THR A 108 -2.31 -8.08 -9.08
N HIS A 109 -2.37 -8.75 -7.92
CA HIS A 109 -3.18 -9.94 -7.69
C HIS A 109 -4.16 -9.70 -6.52
N ARG A 110 -5.44 -10.03 -6.71
CA ARG A 110 -6.49 -9.86 -5.69
C ARG A 110 -6.48 -11.01 -4.70
N GLY A 111 -7.02 -10.79 -3.50
CA GLY A 111 -7.28 -11.86 -2.54
C GLY A 111 -5.99 -12.52 -2.06
N ASP A 112 -6.04 -13.84 -1.89
CA ASP A 112 -4.91 -14.67 -1.45
C ASP A 112 -4.13 -15.27 -2.65
N PRO A 113 -2.94 -15.86 -2.45
CA PRO A 113 -2.18 -16.51 -3.53
C PRO A 113 -2.81 -17.80 -4.08
N ILE A 114 -3.85 -18.35 -3.44
CA ILE A 114 -4.49 -19.61 -3.85
C ILE A 114 -5.31 -19.36 -5.13
N GLY A 115 -4.66 -19.61 -6.28
CA GLY A 115 -5.31 -19.53 -7.58
C GLY A 115 -4.43 -18.92 -8.67
N TYR A 116 -3.34 -18.27 -8.30
CA TYR A 116 -2.43 -17.61 -9.24
C TYR A 116 -1.22 -18.47 -9.66
N GLY A 117 -1.09 -19.66 -9.07
CA GLY A 117 -0.02 -20.61 -9.37
C GLY A 117 1.21 -20.44 -8.46
N PRO A 118 2.20 -21.35 -8.56
CA PRO A 118 3.35 -21.38 -7.65
C PRO A 118 4.35 -20.25 -7.86
N ASP A 119 4.25 -19.54 -9.00
CA ASP A 119 5.21 -18.50 -9.40
C ASP A 119 4.81 -17.10 -8.92
N VAL A 120 3.60 -16.94 -8.35
CA VAL A 120 3.15 -15.66 -7.80
C VAL A 120 3.59 -15.56 -6.34
N ASP A 121 4.35 -14.50 -6.05
CA ASP A 121 4.72 -14.19 -4.68
C ASP A 121 3.44 -13.86 -3.89
N ALA A 122 3.29 -14.49 -2.72
CA ALA A 122 2.21 -14.17 -1.79
C ALA A 122 2.19 -12.67 -1.47
N MET A 123 3.35 -12.01 -1.43
CA MET A 123 3.50 -10.58 -1.19
C MET A 123 2.98 -9.68 -2.31
N ASP A 124 2.68 -10.23 -3.49
CA ASP A 124 2.10 -9.46 -4.61
C ASP A 124 0.58 -9.59 -4.67
N THR A 125 0.01 -10.43 -3.79
CA THR A 125 -1.43 -10.51 -3.55
C THR A 125 -1.88 -9.49 -2.51
N THR A 126 -3.11 -9.00 -2.64
CA THR A 126 -3.66 -8.01 -1.70
C THR A 126 -3.64 -8.51 -0.25
N LEU A 127 -4.10 -9.73 0.01
CA LEU A 127 -4.14 -10.25 1.38
C LEU A 127 -2.74 -10.55 1.91
N GLY A 128 -1.84 -11.10 1.09
CA GLY A 128 -0.48 -11.35 1.53
C GLY A 128 0.32 -10.07 1.79
N PHE A 129 0.17 -9.04 0.96
CA PHE A 129 0.77 -7.73 1.22
C PHE A 129 0.24 -7.11 2.52
N LEU A 130 -1.08 -7.06 2.72
CA LEU A 130 -1.65 -6.49 3.93
C LEU A 130 -1.30 -7.28 5.19
N ASP A 131 -1.19 -8.61 5.11
CA ASP A 131 -0.71 -9.43 6.22
C ASP A 131 0.73 -9.07 6.60
N GLN A 132 1.61 -8.87 5.61
CA GLN A 132 2.97 -8.40 5.86
C GLN A 132 2.99 -7.03 6.55
N VAL A 133 2.19 -6.06 6.07
CA VAL A 133 2.10 -4.76 6.74
C VAL A 133 1.52 -4.89 8.16
N ALA A 134 0.53 -5.77 8.39
CA ALA A 134 -0.01 -6.02 9.73
C ALA A 134 1.04 -6.61 10.69
N ASN A 135 2.03 -7.35 10.18
CA ASN A 135 3.09 -7.97 10.96
C ASN A 135 4.36 -7.10 11.11
N HIS A 136 4.70 -6.31 10.10
CA HIS A 136 5.98 -5.58 9.99
C HIS A 136 5.83 -4.06 9.90
N GLY A 137 4.62 -3.54 9.71
CA GLY A 137 4.33 -2.11 9.71
C GLY A 137 4.93 -1.39 8.50
N LEU A 138 5.55 -0.24 8.74
CA LEU A 138 6.01 0.67 7.70
C LEU A 138 7.12 0.06 6.81
N GLU A 139 7.98 -0.78 7.39
CA GLU A 139 9.07 -1.46 6.67
C GLU A 139 8.56 -2.23 5.45
N ALA A 140 7.48 -3.00 5.62
CA ALA A 140 6.85 -3.76 4.52
C ALA A 140 6.25 -2.87 3.42
N ILE A 141 5.91 -1.61 3.73
CA ILE A 141 5.41 -0.65 2.74
C ILE A 141 6.58 -0.05 1.96
N GLU A 142 7.63 0.38 2.67
CA GLU A 142 8.80 1.02 2.07
C GLU A 142 9.56 0.07 1.13
N GLU A 143 9.65 -1.22 1.46
CA GLU A 143 10.25 -2.25 0.60
C GLU A 143 9.64 -2.35 -0.80
N LYS A 144 8.39 -1.92 -1.01
CA LYS A 144 7.71 -2.05 -2.30
C LYS A 144 8.04 -0.94 -3.31
N TYR A 145 8.52 0.21 -2.86
CA TYR A 145 8.70 1.37 -3.77
C TYR A 145 9.93 2.23 -3.47
N MET A 146 10.62 2.00 -2.36
CA MET A 146 11.86 2.70 -2.01
C MET A 146 13.07 1.80 -2.20
N ASP A 147 14.09 2.34 -2.87
CA ASP A 147 15.40 1.70 -2.94
C ASP A 147 16.09 1.68 -1.57
N GLU A 148 17.09 0.81 -1.38
CA GLU A 148 17.82 0.66 -0.09
C GLU A 148 18.36 2.00 0.45
N ASP A 149 18.96 2.82 -0.42
CA ASP A 149 19.51 4.13 -0.04
C ASP A 149 18.44 5.12 0.45
N GLU A 150 17.20 5.01 -0.03
CA GLU A 150 16.09 5.87 0.35
C GLU A 150 15.48 5.38 1.67
N ARG A 151 15.36 4.06 1.86
CA ARG A 151 14.94 3.45 3.13
C ARG A 151 15.87 3.82 4.29
N GLU A 152 17.19 3.75 4.07
CA GLU A 152 18.16 4.15 5.10
C GLU A 152 17.99 5.62 5.53
N ARG A 153 17.69 6.52 4.59
CA ARG A 153 17.44 7.92 4.90
C ARG A 153 16.15 8.11 5.70
N THR A 154 15.07 7.44 5.31
CA THR A 154 13.79 7.52 6.03
C THR A 154 13.92 7.03 7.48
N VAL A 155 14.64 5.92 7.71
CA VAL A 155 14.93 5.43 9.07
C VAL A 155 15.73 6.46 9.88
N LEU A 156 16.73 7.09 9.27
CA LEU A 156 17.54 8.13 9.92
C LEU A 156 16.74 9.40 10.24
N GLU A 157 15.74 9.75 9.43
CA GLU A 157 14.86 10.90 9.65
C GLU A 157 13.74 10.63 10.67
N GLN A 158 13.29 9.37 10.80
CA GLN A 158 12.33 8.95 11.82
C GLN A 158 12.97 8.72 13.20
N PHE A 159 14.27 8.40 13.25
CA PHE A 159 15.01 8.22 14.49
C PHE A 159 14.97 9.43 15.46
N PRO A 160 15.08 10.70 15.00
CA PRO A 160 14.98 11.87 15.88
C PRO A 160 13.54 12.24 16.27
N THR A 161 12.51 11.74 15.59
CA THR A 161 11.09 12.01 15.90
C THR A 161 10.47 10.97 16.83
N ALA A 162 11.03 9.77 16.90
CA ALA A 162 10.67 8.75 17.88
C ALA A 162 11.37 9.01 19.23
N ASP A 163 10.83 9.98 19.99
CA ASP A 163 11.08 10.26 21.43
C ASP A 163 12.33 9.58 22.03
N VAL A 164 13.51 10.03 21.60
CA VAL A 164 14.79 9.55 22.14
C VAL A 164 14.98 10.22 23.50
N ILE A 165 15.05 9.37 24.53
CA ILE A 165 15.40 9.70 25.92
C ILE A 165 16.42 10.86 25.97
N ASP A 166 16.10 11.91 26.74
CA ASP A 166 16.97 13.05 27.04
C ASP A 166 18.31 12.56 27.62
N GLY A 167 19.25 12.33 26.72
CA GLY A 167 20.55 11.74 27.00
C GLY A 167 21.55 12.44 26.11
N THR A 168 22.24 13.43 26.70
CA THR A 168 23.30 14.22 26.08
C THR A 168 24.22 13.34 25.23
N VAL A 169 24.12 13.45 23.90
CA VAL A 169 25.03 12.75 22.98
C VAL A 169 26.40 13.41 23.06
N HIS A 170 27.32 12.81 23.82
CA HIS A 170 28.74 13.14 23.75
C HIS A 170 29.35 12.47 22.52
N ARG A 171 29.54 13.24 21.45
CA ARG A 171 30.45 12.88 20.35
C ARG A 171 31.87 13.20 20.78
N ASP A 172 32.62 12.20 21.23
CA ASP A 172 34.07 12.29 21.32
C ASP A 172 34.66 12.22 19.90
N VAL A 173 35.04 13.39 19.37
CA VAL A 173 35.80 13.50 18.13
C VAL A 173 37.28 13.33 18.46
N VAL A 174 37.84 12.17 18.15
CA VAL A 174 39.30 11.98 18.20
C VAL A 174 39.91 12.59 16.93
N VAL A 175 40.45 13.80 17.06
CA VAL A 175 41.27 14.43 16.02
C VAL A 175 42.66 13.81 16.08
N GLY A 176 42.94 12.87 15.17
CA GLY A 176 44.28 12.34 14.98
C GLY A 176 45.22 13.45 14.52
N THR A 177 46.26 13.72 15.30
CA THR A 177 47.42 14.52 14.88
C THR A 177 48.64 13.62 14.81
N SER A 178 49.08 13.31 13.59
CA SER A 178 50.47 13.29 13.09
C SER A 178 50.58 12.42 11.84
#